data_AF-A0A1X7JIR9-F1
#
_entry.id   AF-A0A1X7JIR9-F1
#
_cell.length_a   1.000
_cell.length_b   1.000
_cell.length_c   1.000
_cell.angle_alpha   90.00
_cell.angle_beta   90.00
_cell.angle_gamma   90.00
#
_symmetry.space_group_name_H-M   'P 1'
#
loop_
_entity.id
_entity.type
_entity.pdbx_description
1 polymer ?
#
loop_
_entity_poly.entity_id
_entity_poly.type
_entity_poly.pdbx_seq_one_letter_code
_entity_poly.pdbx_strand_id
1 'polypeptide(L)'
;MSEVLTILFYAFLVVGTFFFMEGVAWFTHKYIMHGFLWTWHRSHHKVHNHTLERNDLFAVVFSVPSASLIMAGIEFPQLRWLLFVGIGVACYGVFYVLFHDILVHRRMKIKFKAKNSYLKRMIRAHYIHHEVHSKEGAEAFGFLYAPKKYEPKEEKSNA
;
A
#
# COMPACT_ATOMS: atom_id res chain seq x y z
N MET A 1 13.25 31.52 2.30
CA MET A 1 12.48 30.78 1.27
C MET A 1 11.19 31.55 1.05
N SER A 2 10.75 31.77 -0.19
CA SER A 2 9.44 32.40 -0.41
C SER A 2 8.32 31.49 0.11
N GLU A 3 7.15 32.06 0.41
CA GLU A 3 5.97 31.28 0.81
C GLU A 3 5.64 30.19 -0.22
N VAL A 4 5.66 30.55 -1.50
CA VAL A 4 5.46 29.61 -2.61
C VAL A 4 6.47 28.46 -2.58
N LEU A 5 7.76 28.75 -2.42
CA LEU A 5 8.79 27.70 -2.40
C LEU A 5 8.66 26.80 -1.17
N THR A 6 8.16 27.34 -0.05
CA THR A 6 7.85 26.55 1.17
C THR A 6 6.71 25.58 0.94
N ILE A 7 5.63 26.03 0.30
CA ILE A 7 4.48 25.17 -0.04
C ILE A 7 4.92 24.06 -1.01
N LEU A 8 5.69 24.40 -2.04
CA LEU A 8 6.21 23.42 -2.99
C LEU A 8 7.12 22.38 -2.32
N PHE A 9 7.97 22.81 -1.39
CA PHE A 9 8.83 21.91 -0.62
C PHE A 9 8.00 20.91 0.22
N TYR A 10 6.97 21.37 0.92
CA TYR A 10 6.12 20.50 1.72
C TYR A 10 5.27 19.55 0.86
N ALA A 11 4.72 20.04 -0.26
CA ALA A 11 4.03 19.18 -1.23
C ALA A 11 4.96 18.10 -1.79
N PHE A 12 6.21 18.47 -2.10
CA PHE A 12 7.23 17.52 -2.53
C PHE A 12 7.52 16.47 -1.47
N LEU A 13 7.62 16.82 -0.18
CA LEU A 13 7.82 15.84 0.89
C LEU A 13 6.65 14.85 0.99
N VAL A 14 5.40 15.33 0.91
CA VAL A 14 4.23 14.44 0.95
C VAL A 14 4.24 13.48 -0.24
N VAL A 15 4.37 14.01 -1.46
CA VAL A 15 4.32 13.21 -2.70
C VAL A 15 5.52 12.27 -2.80
N GLY A 16 6.73 12.78 -2.52
CA GLY A 16 7.96 12.01 -2.51
C GLY A 16 7.92 10.87 -1.49
N THR A 17 7.43 11.14 -0.28
CA THR A 17 7.27 10.10 0.74
C THR A 17 6.23 9.06 0.33
N PHE A 18 5.10 9.48 -0.24
CA PHE A 18 4.07 8.57 -0.73
C PHE A 18 4.63 7.57 -1.76
N PHE A 19 5.41 8.04 -2.75
CA PHE A 19 6.03 7.14 -3.73
C PHE A 19 7.18 6.32 -3.14
N PHE A 20 7.97 6.89 -2.22
CA PHE A 20 9.02 6.16 -1.53
C PHE A 20 8.46 4.97 -0.73
N MET A 21 7.28 5.13 -0.13
CA MET A 21 6.60 4.07 0.61
C MET A 21 6.26 2.86 -0.27
N GLU A 22 6.12 2.99 -1.58
CA GLU A 22 5.97 1.82 -2.47
C GLU A 22 7.20 0.91 -2.41
N GLY A 23 8.41 1.48 -2.37
CA GLY A 23 9.65 0.71 -2.20
C GLY A 23 9.73 0.05 -0.83
N VAL A 24 9.35 0.77 0.23
CA VAL A 24 9.29 0.25 1.60
C VAL A 24 8.29 -0.90 1.70
N ALA A 25 7.10 -0.73 1.12
CA ALA A 25 6.04 -1.73 1.12
C ALA A 25 6.47 -2.97 0.35
N TRP A 26 7.01 -2.82 -0.86
CA TRP A 26 7.55 -3.94 -1.65
C TRP A 26 8.61 -4.74 -0.87
N PHE A 27 9.57 -4.03 -0.25
CA PHE A 27 10.64 -4.67 0.51
C PHE A 27 10.10 -5.42 1.73
N THR A 28 9.24 -4.75 2.51
CA THR A 28 8.61 -5.33 3.70
C THR A 28 7.80 -6.56 3.30
N HIS A 29 6.99 -6.44 2.26
CA HIS A 29 6.13 -7.52 1.80
C HIS A 29 6.94 -8.75 1.39
N LYS A 30 7.99 -8.56 0.59
CA LYS A 30 8.82 -9.67 0.12
C LYS A 30 9.68 -10.32 1.21
N TYR A 31 10.40 -9.51 2.00
CA TYR A 31 11.45 -10.02 2.88
C TYR A 31 11.02 -10.19 4.34
N ILE A 32 10.02 -9.43 4.79
CA ILE A 32 9.54 -9.47 6.16
C ILE A 32 8.25 -10.29 6.24
N MET A 33 7.23 -9.91 5.45
CA MET A 33 5.90 -10.53 5.49
C MET A 33 5.91 -11.94 4.90
N HIS A 34 6.54 -12.18 3.74
CA HIS A 34 6.81 -13.54 3.23
C HIS A 34 8.10 -14.16 3.80
N GLY A 35 8.68 -13.55 4.82
CA GLY A 35 9.86 -14.05 5.53
C GLY A 35 9.52 -14.46 6.95
N PHE A 36 10.19 -13.85 7.92
CA PHE A 36 10.08 -14.23 9.33
C PHE A 36 8.74 -13.85 9.98
N LEU A 37 7.99 -12.89 9.42
CA LEU A 37 6.62 -12.57 9.86
C LEU A 37 5.52 -13.20 8.99
N TRP A 38 5.85 -14.29 8.29
CA TRP A 38 4.86 -15.09 7.57
C TRP A 38 3.74 -15.61 8.46
N THR A 39 3.99 -15.83 9.75
CA THR A 39 2.92 -16.26 10.68
C THR A 39 1.80 -15.22 10.84
N TRP A 40 2.09 -13.94 10.62
CA TRP A 40 1.08 -12.87 10.58
C TRP A 40 0.48 -12.78 9.19
N HIS A 41 1.33 -12.71 8.16
CA HIS A 41 0.87 -12.50 6.79
C HIS A 41 0.11 -13.69 6.20
N ARG A 42 0.36 -14.92 6.66
CA ARG A 42 -0.36 -16.12 6.22
C ARG A 42 -1.87 -16.04 6.48
N SER A 43 -2.33 -15.27 7.46
CA SER A 43 -3.77 -15.08 7.65
C SER A 43 -4.40 -14.46 6.41
N HIS A 44 -3.67 -13.56 5.76
CA HIS A 44 -4.09 -12.81 4.59
C HIS A 44 -4.14 -13.64 3.30
N HIS A 45 -3.19 -14.56 3.12
CA HIS A 45 -3.18 -15.48 1.97
C HIS A 45 -4.22 -16.60 2.06
N LYS A 46 -4.93 -16.74 3.18
CA LYS A 46 -5.95 -17.76 3.35
C LYS A 46 -7.33 -17.16 3.13
N VAL A 47 -8.13 -17.80 2.28
CA VAL A 47 -9.53 -17.42 2.09
C VAL A 47 -10.30 -17.61 3.39
N HIS A 48 -10.95 -16.56 3.87
CA HIS A 48 -11.79 -16.58 5.07
C HIS A 48 -12.86 -15.48 5.01
N ASN A 49 -13.86 -15.56 5.90
CA ASN A 49 -15.01 -14.64 5.92
C ASN A 49 -14.97 -13.61 7.06
N HIS A 50 -13.90 -13.55 7.86
CA HIS A 50 -13.79 -12.59 8.96
C HIS A 50 -13.18 -11.25 8.51
N THR A 51 -13.59 -10.16 9.18
CA THR A 51 -13.17 -8.80 8.82
C THR A 51 -11.74 -8.50 9.23
N LEU A 52 -11.27 -8.98 10.39
CA LEU A 52 -9.94 -8.70 10.93
C LEU A 52 -8.97 -9.87 10.74
N GLU A 53 -7.69 -9.57 10.56
CA GLU A 53 -6.62 -10.52 10.28
C GLU A 53 -5.42 -10.25 11.20
N ARG A 54 -4.60 -11.28 11.47
CA ARG A 54 -3.31 -11.05 12.13
C ARG A 54 -2.40 -10.14 11.28
N ASN A 55 -2.57 -10.18 9.97
CA ASN A 55 -1.94 -9.26 9.04
C ASN A 55 -2.20 -7.77 9.37
N ASP A 56 -3.32 -7.42 10.01
CA ASP A 56 -3.64 -6.03 10.35
C ASP A 56 -2.66 -5.42 11.37
N LEU A 57 -1.89 -6.25 12.06
CA LEU A 57 -0.80 -5.79 12.92
C LEU A 57 0.24 -4.97 12.15
N PHE A 58 0.44 -5.23 10.85
CA PHE A 58 1.33 -4.40 10.03
C PHE A 58 0.80 -2.97 9.90
N ALA A 59 -0.51 -2.77 9.78
CA ALA A 59 -1.09 -1.43 9.74
C ALA A 59 -0.81 -0.66 11.04
N VAL A 60 -0.83 -1.33 12.18
CA VAL A 60 -0.45 -0.75 13.48
C VAL A 60 1.05 -0.42 13.51
N VAL A 61 1.91 -1.33 13.06
CA VAL A 61 3.36 -1.12 13.00
C VAL A 61 3.73 0.08 12.13
N PHE A 62 3.03 0.31 11.02
CA PHE A 62 3.27 1.45 10.13
C PHE A 62 2.58 2.75 10.60
N SER A 63 1.47 2.66 11.34
CA SER A 63 0.79 3.85 11.87
C SER A 63 1.57 4.52 12.99
N VAL A 64 2.28 3.76 13.83
CA VAL A 64 3.10 4.28 14.93
C VAL A 64 4.19 5.27 14.44
N PRO A 65 5.08 4.93 13.49
CA PRO A 65 6.08 5.87 12.98
C PRO A 65 5.42 7.04 12.25
N SER A 66 4.37 6.81 11.48
CA SER A 66 3.61 7.89 10.82
C SER A 66 3.07 8.91 11.82
N ALA A 67 2.37 8.45 12.86
CA ALA A 67 1.84 9.30 13.92
C ALA A 67 2.96 10.01 14.69
N SER A 68 4.07 9.31 14.97
CA SER A 68 5.22 9.91 15.67
C SER A 68 5.85 11.05 14.87
N LEU A 69 5.98 10.90 13.55
CA LEU A 69 6.48 11.94 12.65
C LEU A 69 5.52 13.15 12.61
N ILE A 70 4.22 12.89 12.54
CA ILE A 70 3.18 13.93 12.57
C ILE A 70 3.25 14.72 13.88
N MET A 71 3.26 14.02 15.02
CA MET A 71 3.32 14.66 16.34
C MET A 71 4.60 15.47 16.51
N ALA A 72 5.77 14.92 16.13
CA ALA A 72 7.03 15.63 16.21
C ALA A 72 7.05 16.90 15.34
N GLY A 73 6.47 16.85 14.14
CA GLY A 73 6.39 18.02 13.25
C GLY A 73 5.39 19.08 13.70
N ILE A 74 4.40 18.72 14.53
CA ILE A 74 3.47 19.67 15.17
C ILE A 74 4.14 20.32 16.39
N GLU A 75 4.74 19.52 17.26
CA GLU A 75 5.28 19.96 18.55
C GLU A 75 6.55 20.80 18.41
N PHE A 76 7.43 20.45 17.46
CA PHE A 76 8.73 21.09 17.29
C PHE A 76 8.79 21.87 15.98
N PRO A 77 8.70 23.22 15.99
CA PRO A 77 8.70 24.03 14.76
C PRO A 77 9.88 23.77 13.82
N GLN A 78 11.07 23.51 14.37
CA GLN A 78 12.28 23.16 13.62
C GLN A 78 12.19 21.80 12.91
N LEU A 79 11.29 20.92 13.34
CA LEU A 79 11.03 19.60 12.74
C LEU A 79 9.75 19.58 11.91
N ARG A 80 9.16 20.74 11.57
CA ARG A 80 7.89 20.83 10.82
C ARG A 80 7.88 20.03 9.52
N TRP A 81 9.02 19.81 8.89
CA TRP A 81 9.12 18.97 7.70
C TRP A 81 8.71 17.50 7.96
N LEU A 82 8.91 16.98 9.18
CA LEU A 82 8.48 15.62 9.58
C LEU A 82 6.96 15.46 9.53
N LEU A 83 6.19 16.52 9.79
CA LEU A 83 4.74 16.49 9.67
C LEU A 83 4.32 16.05 8.26
N PHE A 84 4.93 16.66 7.24
CA PHE A 84 4.62 16.39 5.84
C PHE A 84 5.12 15.02 5.38
N VAL A 85 6.25 14.54 5.92
CA VAL A 85 6.69 13.15 5.72
C VAL A 85 5.68 12.18 6.34
N GLY A 86 5.28 12.39 7.59
CA GLY A 86 4.27 11.57 8.26
C GLY A 86 2.92 11.55 7.54
N ILE A 87 2.48 12.70 7.01
CA ILE A 87 1.29 12.78 6.13
C ILE A 87 1.47 11.92 4.88
N GLY A 88 2.64 11.96 4.22
CA GLY A 88 2.93 11.11 3.06
C GLY A 88 2.83 9.62 3.38
N VAL A 89 3.36 9.19 4.54
CA VAL A 89 3.23 7.80 5.02
C VAL A 89 1.75 7.45 5.28
N ALA A 90 1.00 8.34 5.94
CA ALA A 90 -0.42 8.15 6.22
C ALA A 90 -1.24 8.03 4.92
N CYS A 91 -0.99 8.89 3.93
CA CYS A 91 -1.64 8.83 2.62
C CYS A 91 -1.38 7.49 1.91
N TYR A 92 -0.15 6.95 2.01
CA TYR A 92 0.16 5.62 1.47
C TYR A 92 -0.61 4.52 2.23
N GLY A 93 -0.69 4.61 3.56
CA GLY A 93 -1.49 3.69 4.38
C GLY A 93 -2.98 3.71 4.01
N VAL A 94 -3.57 4.89 3.77
CA VAL A 94 -4.94 5.02 3.27
C VAL A 94 -5.08 4.38 1.89
N PHE A 95 -4.17 4.67 0.96
CA PHE A 95 -4.14 4.03 -0.36
C PHE A 95 -4.10 2.50 -0.24
N TYR A 96 -3.25 1.97 0.63
CA TYR A 96 -3.16 0.54 0.90
C TYR A 96 -4.52 -0.02 1.33
N VAL A 97 -5.17 0.51 2.36
CA VAL A 97 -6.48 0.01 2.81
C VAL A 97 -7.53 0.08 1.69
N LEU A 98 -7.59 1.19 0.96
CA LEU A 98 -8.54 1.36 -0.14
C LEU A 98 -8.31 0.35 -1.27
N PHE A 99 -7.06 0.16 -1.69
CA PHE A 99 -6.71 -0.75 -2.78
C PHE A 99 -6.79 -2.21 -2.32
N HIS A 100 -6.07 -2.55 -1.27
CA HIS A 100 -5.91 -3.91 -0.76
C HIS A 100 -7.18 -4.46 -0.12
N ASP A 101 -7.63 -3.87 0.98
CA ASP A 101 -8.69 -4.45 1.81
C ASP A 101 -10.07 -4.22 1.20
N ILE A 102 -10.32 -3.04 0.62
CA ILE A 102 -11.63 -2.69 0.08
C ILE A 102 -11.79 -3.18 -1.35
N LEU A 103 -10.84 -2.87 -2.23
CA LEU A 103 -11.02 -3.06 -3.66
C LEU A 103 -10.62 -4.46 -4.15
N VAL A 104 -9.49 -4.99 -3.66
CA VAL A 104 -9.02 -6.34 -4.03
C VAL A 104 -9.67 -7.41 -3.15
N HIS A 105 -9.50 -7.35 -1.82
CA HIS A 105 -9.96 -8.40 -0.91
C HIS A 105 -11.42 -8.28 -0.46
N ARG A 106 -12.07 -7.13 -0.71
CA ARG A 106 -13.50 -6.91 -0.37
C ARG A 106 -13.82 -7.17 1.11
N ARG A 107 -12.86 -6.97 2.02
CA ARG A 107 -13.03 -7.11 3.48
C ARG A 107 -14.08 -6.16 4.03
N MET A 108 -14.26 -5.01 3.38
CA MET A 108 -15.39 -4.10 3.56
C MET A 108 -16.27 -4.09 2.31
N LYS A 109 -17.59 -4.26 2.46
CA LYS A 109 -18.56 -4.40 1.35
C LYS A 109 -18.90 -3.06 0.68
N ILE A 110 -17.90 -2.34 0.18
CA ILE A 110 -18.09 -1.14 -0.64
C ILE A 110 -18.19 -1.57 -2.11
N LYS A 111 -19.33 -1.27 -2.74
CA LYS A 111 -19.55 -1.57 -4.16
C LYS A 111 -18.67 -0.66 -5.01
N PHE A 112 -17.61 -1.23 -5.58
CA PHE A 112 -16.70 -0.53 -6.49
C PHE A 112 -16.34 -1.43 -7.68
N LYS A 113 -16.44 -0.91 -8.91
CA LYS A 113 -16.01 -1.63 -10.12
C LYS A 113 -14.89 -0.85 -10.80
N ALA A 114 -13.72 -1.47 -10.93
CA ALA A 114 -12.58 -0.86 -11.62
C ALA A 114 -12.90 -0.66 -13.11
N LYS A 115 -12.95 0.61 -13.54
CA LYS A 115 -13.21 0.98 -14.94
C LYS A 115 -11.92 1.16 -15.75
N ASN A 116 -10.88 1.74 -15.15
CA ASN A 116 -9.60 2.00 -15.80
C ASN A 116 -8.75 0.71 -15.94
N SER A 117 -8.11 0.53 -17.09
CA SER A 117 -7.20 -0.59 -17.39
C SER A 117 -6.02 -0.70 -16.42
N TYR A 118 -5.46 0.42 -15.95
CA TYR A 118 -4.37 0.42 -14.98
C TYR A 118 -4.80 -0.18 -13.64
N LEU A 119 -5.97 0.23 -13.14
CA LEU A 119 -6.49 -0.29 -11.87
C LEU A 119 -6.82 -1.79 -11.99
N LYS A 120 -7.38 -2.23 -13.12
CA LYS A 120 -7.57 -3.66 -13.39
C LYS A 120 -6.23 -4.43 -13.41
N ARG A 121 -5.18 -3.82 -13.96
CA ARG A 121 -3.82 -4.39 -13.98
C ARG A 121 -3.21 -4.51 -12.59
N MET A 122 -3.37 -3.49 -11.74
CA MET A 122 -2.94 -3.55 -10.34
C MET A 122 -3.66 -4.68 -9.59
N ILE A 123 -4.99 -4.77 -9.73
CA ILE A 123 -5.79 -5.83 -9.12
C ILE A 123 -5.29 -7.22 -9.56
N ARG A 124 -5.06 -7.39 -10.86
CA ARG A 124 -4.56 -8.65 -11.42
C ARG A 124 -3.17 -9.00 -10.91
N ALA A 125 -2.27 -8.02 -10.80
CA ALA A 125 -0.94 -8.23 -10.23
C ALA A 125 -1.03 -8.74 -8.78
N HIS A 126 -1.92 -8.15 -7.97
CA HIS A 126 -2.15 -8.60 -6.60
C HIS A 126 -2.77 -10.00 -6.52
N TYR A 127 -3.70 -10.35 -7.41
CA TYR A 127 -4.22 -11.72 -7.45
C TYR A 127 -3.14 -12.74 -7.82
N ILE A 128 -2.28 -12.44 -8.80
CA ILE A 128 -1.14 -13.32 -9.17
C ILE A 128 -0.18 -13.48 -8.00
N HIS A 129 0.08 -12.40 -7.25
CA HIS A 129 0.89 -12.46 -6.04
C HIS A 129 0.33 -13.47 -5.03
N HIS A 130 -0.99 -13.50 -4.85
CA HIS A 130 -1.68 -14.41 -3.94
C HIS A 130 -1.65 -15.89 -4.36
N GLU A 131 -1.33 -16.22 -5.61
CA GLU A 131 -1.26 -17.61 -6.09
C GLU A 131 -0.07 -18.38 -5.50
N VAL A 132 1.00 -17.69 -5.09
CA VAL A 132 2.21 -18.30 -4.54
C VAL A 132 2.46 -17.77 -3.12
N HIS A 133 2.56 -18.70 -2.17
CA HIS A 133 2.68 -18.35 -0.74
C HIS A 133 4.12 -18.18 -0.24
N SER A 134 5.12 -18.57 -1.02
CA SER A 134 6.55 -18.42 -0.69
C SER A 134 7.15 -17.17 -1.33
N LYS A 135 8.13 -16.54 -0.68
CA LYS A 135 8.88 -15.43 -1.29
C LYS A 135 9.65 -15.87 -2.55
N GLU A 136 10.12 -17.12 -2.58
CA GLU A 136 10.70 -17.76 -3.75
C GLU A 136 9.57 -18.16 -4.71
N GLY A 137 9.47 -17.48 -5.85
CA GLY A 137 8.48 -17.77 -6.89
C GLY A 137 7.25 -16.86 -6.88
N ALA A 138 6.92 -16.21 -5.77
CA ALA A 138 5.91 -15.16 -5.79
C ALA A 138 6.42 -13.91 -6.52
N GLU A 139 5.49 -13.22 -7.18
CA GLU A 139 5.76 -11.97 -7.87
C GLU A 139 4.86 -10.85 -7.34
N ALA A 140 5.00 -9.64 -7.89
CA ALA A 140 4.08 -8.52 -7.65
C ALA A 140 3.85 -8.14 -6.16
N PHE A 141 4.94 -8.06 -5.38
CA PHE A 141 4.87 -7.63 -3.97
C PHE A 141 4.52 -6.14 -3.76
N GLY A 142 4.47 -5.33 -4.83
CA GLY A 142 4.11 -3.91 -4.75
C GLY A 142 2.61 -3.68 -4.95
N PHE A 143 2.13 -2.50 -4.59
CA PHE A 143 0.71 -2.15 -4.69
C PHE A 143 0.45 -1.11 -5.79
N LEU A 144 1.33 -0.11 -5.89
CA LEU A 144 1.15 1.05 -6.77
C LEU A 144 1.61 0.76 -8.19
N TYR A 145 2.77 0.11 -8.35
CA TYR A 145 3.37 -0.13 -9.67
C TYR A 145 3.03 -1.51 -10.21
N ALA A 146 2.29 -1.55 -11.32
CA ALA A 146 1.91 -2.79 -11.99
C ALA A 146 2.49 -2.84 -13.43
N PRO A 147 3.55 -3.65 -13.67
CA PRO A 147 4.11 -3.90 -15.00
C PRO A 147 3.08 -4.38 -16.04
N LYS A 148 3.32 -4.07 -17.33
CA LYS A 148 2.42 -4.45 -18.44
C LYS A 148 2.17 -5.96 -18.57
N LYS A 149 3.08 -6.82 -18.10
CA LYS A 149 2.88 -8.29 -18.10
C LYS A 149 1.65 -8.74 -17.31
N TYR A 150 1.13 -7.90 -16.40
CA TYR A 150 -0.08 -8.15 -15.63
C TYR A 150 -1.35 -7.57 -16.28
N GLU A 151 -1.28 -7.08 -17.52
CA GLU A 151 -2.48 -6.62 -18.22
C GLU A 151 -3.53 -7.73 -18.27
N PRO A 152 -4.80 -7.43 -17.95
CA PRO A 152 -5.88 -8.37 -18.20
C PRO A 152 -5.86 -8.72 -19.68
N LYS A 153 -5.75 -10.01 -20.01
CA LYS A 153 -6.02 -10.46 -21.38
C LYS A 153 -7.45 -10.03 -21.68
N GLU A 154 -7.67 -9.35 -22.80
CA GLU A 154 -9.03 -8.97 -23.22
C GLU A 154 -9.93 -10.19 -23.09
N GLU A 155 -11.04 -10.04 -22.36
CA GLU A 155 -12.16 -10.96 -22.54
C GLU A 155 -12.51 -10.83 -24.02
N LYS A 156 -12.19 -11.85 -24.82
CA LYS A 156 -12.88 -12.03 -26.09
C LYS A 156 -14.35 -11.98 -25.73
N SER A 157 -15.05 -10.94 -26.18
CA SER A 157 -16.50 -10.89 -26.10
C SER A 157 -17.00 -12.10 -26.88
N ASN A 158 -17.28 -13.19 -26.18
CA ASN A 158 -17.91 -14.35 -26.78
C ASN A 158 -19.36 -13.98 -27.05
N ALA A 159 -19.68 -13.92 -28.35
CA ALA A 159 -21.00 -13.78 -28.98
C ALA A 159 -21.64 -12.39 -28.96
#